data_AF-A0A8C2FFE8-F1
#
_entry.id   AF-A0A8C2FFE8-F1
#
_cell.length_a   1.000
_cell.length_b   1.000
_cell.length_c   1.000
_cell.angle_alpha   90.00
_cell.angle_beta   90.00
_cell.angle_gamma   90.00
#
_symmetry.space_group_name_H-M   'P 1'
#
loop_
_entity.id
_entity.type
_entity.pdbx_description
1 polymer ?
#
loop_
_entity_poly.entity_id
_entity_poly.type
_entity_poly.pdbx_seq_one_letter_code
_entity_poly.pdbx_strand_id
1 'polypeptide(L)'
;MWINEKDINSVAASLRKVGMDNRLMELFPVNKRSYDHFSKYFTDAGLKELSDFARNQQSLGARKELQKELQEQMSQGVSFKEIIVYGKEEMKKSGISEQMVIGIMWTSIMSSVEWNKKEELVTEQAIKHLKVSIDQYQWPC
;
A
#
# COMPACT_ATOMS: atom_id res chain seq x y z
N MET A 1 -16.50 1.30 30.39
CA MET A 1 -16.67 -0.12 30.00
C MET A 1 -17.31 -0.20 28.60
N TRP A 2 -16.76 0.47 27.57
CA TRP A 2 -17.33 0.53 26.21
C TRP A 2 -16.60 -0.38 25.20
N ILE A 3 -15.31 -0.64 25.44
CA ILE A 3 -14.53 -1.57 24.60
C ILE A 3 -14.75 -3.04 25.01
N ASN A 4 -15.21 -3.29 26.24
CA ASN A 4 -15.54 -4.66 26.65
C ASN A 4 -16.86 -5.18 26.04
N GLU A 5 -17.68 -4.31 25.46
CA GLU A 5 -18.99 -4.65 24.88
C GLU A 5 -19.05 -4.52 23.34
N LYS A 6 -18.05 -3.89 22.70
CA LYS A 6 -18.00 -3.74 21.24
C LYS A 6 -16.71 -4.30 20.68
N ASP A 7 -16.86 -5.37 19.91
CA ASP A 7 -15.83 -5.97 19.07
C ASP A 7 -15.06 -4.90 18.26
N ILE A 8 -13.74 -5.07 18.11
CA ILE A 8 -12.85 -4.13 17.43
C ILE A 8 -13.33 -3.76 16.03
N ASN A 9 -14.03 -4.66 15.34
CA ASN A 9 -14.60 -4.39 14.03
C ASN A 9 -15.66 -3.26 14.06
N SER A 10 -16.44 -3.15 15.14
CA SER A 10 -17.41 -2.08 15.34
C SER A 10 -16.73 -0.72 15.54
N VAL A 11 -15.61 -0.72 16.29
CA VAL A 11 -14.78 0.46 16.52
C VAL A 11 -14.11 0.90 15.21
N ALA A 12 -13.50 -0.04 14.48
CA ALA A 12 -12.88 0.19 13.17
C ALA A 12 -13.89 0.76 12.15
N ALA A 13 -15.09 0.21 12.08
CA ALA A 13 -16.16 0.71 11.21
C ALA A 13 -16.57 2.14 11.58
N SER A 14 -16.68 2.43 12.87
CA SER A 14 -17.03 3.77 13.37
C SER A 14 -15.94 4.79 13.04
N LEU A 15 -14.66 4.42 13.23
CA LEU A 15 -13.51 5.25 12.89
C LEU A 15 -13.43 5.54 11.39
N ARG A 16 -13.67 4.54 10.53
CA ARG A 16 -13.76 4.72 9.07
C ARG A 16 -14.88 5.69 8.68
N LYS A 17 -16.05 5.57 9.31
CA LYS A 17 -17.21 6.44 9.01
C LYS A 17 -16.91 7.91 9.24
N VAL A 18 -16.05 8.24 10.20
CA VAL A 18 -15.64 9.61 10.51
C VAL A 18 -14.28 9.98 9.93
N GLY A 19 -13.67 9.10 9.12
CA GLY A 19 -12.37 9.34 8.48
C GLY A 19 -11.17 9.41 9.45
N MET A 20 -11.28 8.79 10.63
CA MET A 20 -10.23 8.80 11.66
C MET A 20 -9.34 7.56 11.65
N ASP A 21 -9.69 6.53 10.88
CA ASP A 21 -8.94 5.27 10.77
C ASP A 21 -7.50 5.46 10.27
N ASN A 22 -7.27 6.44 9.40
CA ASN A 22 -5.92 6.79 8.90
C ASN A 22 -5.25 7.93 9.68
N ARG A 23 -5.94 8.49 10.69
CA ARG A 23 -5.53 9.68 11.46
C ARG A 23 -5.44 9.40 12.95
N LEU A 24 -5.26 8.13 13.32
CA LEU A 24 -5.28 7.67 14.72
C LEU A 24 -4.25 8.37 15.61
N MET A 25 -3.11 8.78 15.05
CA MET A 25 -2.09 9.52 15.79
C MET A 25 -2.59 10.90 16.24
N GLU A 26 -3.59 11.48 15.57
CA GLU A 26 -4.13 12.80 15.91
C GLU A 26 -4.86 12.83 17.25
N LEU A 27 -5.23 11.66 17.79
CA LEU A 27 -5.78 11.51 19.13
C LEU A 27 -4.79 11.92 20.22
N PHE A 28 -3.49 11.98 19.90
CA PHE A 28 -2.44 12.40 20.82
C PHE A 28 -1.95 13.83 20.53
N PRO A 29 -1.43 14.53 21.56
CA PRO A 29 -0.67 15.76 21.39
C PRO A 29 0.49 15.58 20.39
N VAL A 30 0.82 16.63 19.65
CA VAL A 30 1.82 16.59 18.54
C VAL A 30 3.14 15.94 18.96
N ASN A 31 3.64 16.26 20.15
CA ASN A 31 4.89 15.73 20.69
C ASN A 31 4.85 14.23 21.10
N LYS A 32 3.69 13.58 21.02
CA LYS A 32 3.49 12.17 21.35
C LYS A 32 2.92 11.35 20.19
N ARG A 33 2.82 11.94 19.00
CA ARG A 33 2.31 11.27 17.79
C ARG A 33 3.36 10.30 17.23
N SER A 34 3.37 9.09 17.77
CA SER A 34 4.12 7.97 17.21
C SER A 34 3.32 6.69 17.35
N TYR A 35 3.46 5.79 16.38
CA TYR A 35 2.81 4.49 16.43
C TYR A 35 3.30 3.67 17.62
N ASP A 36 4.57 3.80 18.02
CA ASP A 36 5.08 3.12 19.22
C ASP A 36 4.42 3.64 20.50
N HIS A 37 4.23 4.96 20.63
CA HIS A 37 3.51 5.53 21.78
C HIS A 37 2.04 5.10 21.79
N PHE A 38 1.37 5.17 20.63
CA PHE A 38 -0.01 4.73 20.48
C PHE A 38 -0.17 3.25 20.87
N SER A 39 0.68 2.39 20.31
CA SER A 39 0.66 0.95 20.57
C SER A 39 0.91 0.65 22.03
N LYS A 40 1.90 1.29 22.66
CA LYS A 40 2.18 1.11 24.09
C LYS A 40 1.00 1.56 24.95
N TYR A 41 0.51 2.79 24.73
CA TYR A 41 -0.59 3.38 25.51
C TYR A 41 -1.85 2.50 25.49
N PHE A 42 -2.28 2.05 24.31
CA PHE A 42 -3.47 1.22 24.18
C PHE A 42 -3.25 -0.21 24.62
N THR A 43 -2.06 -0.80 24.40
CA THR A 43 -1.76 -2.15 24.90
C THR A 43 -1.73 -2.19 26.44
N ASP A 44 -1.08 -1.20 27.08
CA ASP A 44 -1.02 -1.09 28.54
C ASP A 44 -2.42 -0.86 29.16
N ALA A 45 -3.35 -0.25 28.40
CA ALA A 45 -4.75 -0.08 28.78
C ALA A 45 -5.63 -1.32 28.51
N GLY A 46 -5.06 -2.44 28.05
CA GLY A 46 -5.79 -3.68 27.74
C GLY A 46 -6.45 -3.69 26.35
N LEU A 47 -6.10 -2.76 25.47
CA LEU A 47 -6.73 -2.51 24.17
C LEU A 47 -5.80 -2.92 23.01
N LYS A 48 -5.21 -4.11 23.11
CA LYS A 48 -4.23 -4.61 22.12
C LYS A 48 -4.79 -4.65 20.69
N GLU A 49 -6.05 -5.04 20.52
CA GLU A 49 -6.70 -5.10 19.20
C GLU A 49 -6.71 -3.74 18.48
N LEU A 50 -6.86 -2.64 19.22
CA LEU A 50 -6.81 -1.29 18.67
C LEU A 50 -5.38 -0.88 18.28
N SER A 51 -4.39 -1.29 19.07
CA SER A 51 -2.97 -1.13 18.72
C SER A 51 -2.64 -1.89 17.43
N ASP A 52 -3.07 -3.14 17.33
CA ASP A 52 -2.85 -3.97 16.14
C ASP A 52 -3.57 -3.39 14.91
N PHE A 53 -4.80 -2.89 15.09
CA PHE A 53 -5.54 -2.17 14.06
C PHE A 53 -4.75 -0.94 13.56
N ALA A 54 -4.23 -0.12 14.46
CA ALA A 54 -3.48 1.08 14.09
C ALA A 54 -2.20 0.76 13.30
N ARG A 55 -1.46 -0.28 13.71
CA ARG A 55 -0.27 -0.75 12.99
C ARG A 55 -0.63 -1.31 11.61
N ASN A 56 -1.76 -2.00 11.49
CA ASN A 56 -2.27 -2.45 10.19
C ASN A 56 -2.66 -1.26 9.30
N GLN A 57 -3.32 -0.22 9.84
CA GLN A 57 -3.64 0.99 9.06
C GLN A 57 -2.37 1.71 8.58
N GLN A 58 -1.33 1.80 9.41
CA GLN A 58 -0.03 2.34 9.00
C GLN A 58 0.55 1.58 7.79
N SER A 59 0.59 0.24 7.88
CA SER A 59 1.11 -0.59 6.80
C SER A 59 0.27 -0.44 5.53
N LEU A 60 -1.05 -0.40 5.64
CA LEU A 60 -1.94 -0.17 4.51
C LEU A 60 -1.74 1.21 3.87
N GLY A 61 -1.56 2.26 4.67
CA GLY A 61 -1.26 3.60 4.20
C GLY A 61 0.05 3.66 3.41
N ALA A 62 1.13 3.09 3.96
CA ALA A 62 2.43 3.02 3.29
C ALA A 62 2.36 2.26 1.96
N ARG A 63 1.58 1.16 1.89
CA ARG A 63 1.38 0.41 0.65
C ARG A 63 0.61 1.21 -0.41
N LYS A 64 -0.44 1.93 0.00
CA LYS A 64 -1.24 2.76 -0.91
C LYS A 64 -0.43 3.93 -1.46
N GLU A 65 0.39 4.58 -0.63
CA GLU A 65 1.24 5.67 -1.08
C GLU A 65 2.29 5.17 -2.06
N LEU A 66 2.97 4.05 -1.75
CA LEU A 66 3.92 3.44 -2.66
C LEU A 66 3.27 3.05 -4.01
N GLN A 67 2.06 2.47 -3.97
CA GLN A 67 1.32 2.13 -5.20
C GLN A 67 1.06 3.39 -6.05
N LYS A 68 0.63 4.48 -5.41
CA LYS A 68 0.34 5.75 -6.08
C LYS A 68 1.60 6.35 -6.72
N GLU A 69 2.70 6.42 -5.98
CA GLU A 69 3.98 6.94 -6.50
C GLU A 69 4.50 6.11 -7.69
N LEU A 70 4.38 4.78 -7.63
CA LEU A 70 4.75 3.90 -8.74
C LEU A 70 3.89 4.17 -9.98
N GLN A 71 2.58 4.33 -9.80
CA GLN A 71 1.66 4.67 -10.90
C GLN A 71 1.96 6.04 -11.49
N GLU A 72 2.30 7.03 -10.66
CA GLU A 72 2.72 8.36 -11.11
C GLU A 72 4.00 8.28 -11.96
N GLN A 73 5.04 7.56 -11.50
CA GLN A 73 6.27 7.36 -12.27
C GLN A 73 6.00 6.67 -13.62
N MET A 74 5.13 5.65 -13.64
CA MET A 74 4.71 4.99 -14.88
C MET A 74 4.01 5.97 -15.83
N SER A 75 3.11 6.82 -15.32
CA SER A 75 2.40 7.82 -16.11
C SER A 75 3.34 8.89 -16.69
N GLN A 76 4.44 9.18 -16.01
CA GLN A 76 5.48 10.12 -16.44
C GLN A 76 6.46 9.49 -17.45
N GLY A 77 6.32 8.20 -17.74
CA GLY A 77 7.20 7.48 -18.68
C GLY A 77 8.59 7.17 -18.12
N VAL A 78 8.75 7.14 -16.78
CA VAL A 78 9.99 6.70 -16.14
C VAL A 78 10.29 5.26 -16.55
N SER A 79 11.56 4.94 -16.76
CA SER A 79 11.92 3.60 -17.23
C SER A 79 11.63 2.54 -16.16
N PHE A 80 11.20 1.35 -16.57
CA PHE A 80 10.94 0.26 -15.63
C PHE A 80 12.18 -0.12 -14.79
N LYS A 81 13.40 0.09 -15.32
CA LYS A 81 14.65 -0.13 -14.56
C LYS A 81 14.73 0.81 -13.37
N GLU A 82 14.43 2.10 -13.56
CA GLU A 82 14.43 3.09 -12.48
C GLU A 82 13.30 2.84 -11.48
N ILE A 83 12.11 2.48 -11.96
CA ILE A 83 10.96 2.13 -11.11
C ILE A 83 11.29 0.91 -10.21
N ILE A 84 11.98 -0.11 -10.74
CA ILE A 84 12.41 -1.28 -9.96
C ILE A 84 13.44 -0.89 -8.90
N VAL A 85 14.39 -0.02 -9.24
CA VAL A 85 15.38 0.50 -8.27
C VAL A 85 14.67 1.26 -7.16
N TYR A 86 13.74 2.14 -7.51
CA TYR A 86 12.91 2.87 -6.56
C TYR A 86 12.15 1.93 -5.62
N GLY A 87 11.44 0.94 -6.16
CA GLY A 87 10.70 -0.04 -5.35
C GLY A 87 11.60 -0.80 -4.37
N LYS A 88 12.84 -1.13 -4.75
CA LYS A 88 13.83 -1.78 -3.87
C LYS A 88 14.36 -0.85 -2.77
N GLU A 89 14.49 0.44 -3.05
CA GLU A 89 14.87 1.42 -2.03
C GLU A 89 13.75 1.62 -1.02
N GLU A 90 12.51 1.77 -1.48
CA GLU A 90 11.34 1.92 -0.61
C GLU A 90 11.08 0.68 0.23
N MET A 91 11.36 -0.50 -0.30
CA MET A 91 11.36 -1.75 0.46
C MET A 91 12.25 -1.65 1.72
N LYS A 92 13.49 -1.15 1.56
CA LYS A 92 14.46 -1.03 2.65
C LYS A 92 14.08 0.07 3.63
N LYS A 93 13.63 1.23 3.13
CA LYS A 93 13.28 2.38 3.98
C LYS A 93 12.04 2.13 4.84
N SER A 94 11.01 1.53 4.24
CA SER A 94 9.70 1.35 4.87
C SER A 94 9.52 -0.01 5.56
N GLY A 95 10.53 -0.89 5.48
CA GLY A 95 10.47 -2.23 6.07
C GLY A 95 9.39 -3.12 5.45
N ILE A 96 9.01 -2.85 4.20
CA ILE A 96 8.01 -3.63 3.47
C ILE A 96 8.69 -4.90 2.96
N SER A 97 8.02 -6.05 3.02
CA SER A 97 8.60 -7.30 2.52
C SER A 97 8.69 -7.31 0.99
N GLU A 98 9.67 -8.02 0.44
CA GLU A 98 9.85 -8.18 -1.00
C GLU A 98 8.59 -8.71 -1.70
N GLN A 99 7.96 -9.74 -1.11
CA GLN A 99 6.71 -10.32 -1.61
C GLN A 99 5.59 -9.27 -1.73
N MET A 100 5.51 -8.36 -0.75
CA MET A 100 4.52 -7.28 -0.78
C MET A 100 4.85 -6.25 -1.85
N VAL A 101 6.13 -5.87 -2.01
CA VAL A 101 6.56 -4.93 -3.07
C VAL A 101 6.29 -5.50 -4.46
N ILE A 102 6.54 -6.79 -4.69
CA ILE A 102 6.20 -7.46 -5.95
C ILE A 102 4.70 -7.36 -6.23
N GLY A 103 3.85 -7.63 -5.23
CA GLY A 103 2.40 -7.50 -5.36
C GLY A 103 1.95 -6.06 -5.67
N ILE A 104 2.58 -5.06 -5.03
CA ILE A 104 2.29 -3.64 -5.30
C ILE A 104 2.72 -3.25 -6.71
N MET A 105 3.90 -3.67 -7.17
CA MET A 105 4.34 -3.40 -8.55
C MET A 105 3.38 -4.04 -9.57
N TRP A 106 3.00 -5.29 -9.35
CA TRP A 106 2.04 -5.98 -10.22
C TRP A 106 0.70 -5.23 -10.30
N THR A 107 0.10 -4.90 -9.15
CA THR A 107 -1.16 -4.15 -9.12
C THR A 107 -1.04 -2.75 -9.71
N SER A 108 0.12 -2.10 -9.59
CA SER A 108 0.40 -0.81 -10.22
C SER A 108 0.41 -0.92 -11.74
N ILE A 109 1.14 -1.89 -12.30
CA ILE A 109 1.19 -2.16 -13.76
C ILE A 109 -0.19 -2.52 -14.30
N MET A 110 -0.90 -3.39 -13.59
CA MET A 110 -2.26 -3.80 -13.98
C MET A 110 -3.25 -2.63 -13.93
N SER A 111 -2.98 -1.58 -13.16
CA SER A 111 -3.85 -0.40 -13.06
C SER A 111 -3.41 0.74 -13.98
N SER A 112 -2.16 0.75 -14.46
CA SER A 112 -1.63 1.79 -15.35
C SER A 112 -1.97 1.57 -16.83
N VAL A 113 -2.57 0.43 -17.18
CA VAL A 113 -2.95 0.06 -18.55
C VAL A 113 -4.47 -0.10 -18.63
N GLU A 114 -5.09 0.50 -19.64
CA GLU A 114 -6.51 0.26 -19.92
C GLU A 114 -6.67 -1.10 -20.62
N TRP A 115 -7.02 -2.11 -19.83
CA TRP A 115 -7.23 -3.47 -20.33
C TRP A 115 -8.53 -3.57 -21.12
N ASN A 116 -8.50 -4.31 -22.22
CA ASN A 116 -9.69 -4.66 -22.96
C ASN A 116 -10.68 -5.45 -22.08
N LYS A 117 -11.98 -5.13 -22.16
CA LYS A 117 -13.02 -5.76 -21.34
C LYS A 117 -13.35 -7.21 -21.76
N LYS A 118 -12.88 -7.65 -22.92
CA LYS A 118 -13.03 -9.04 -23.38
C LYS A 118 -11.79 -9.83 -22.99
N GLU A 119 -11.97 -10.85 -22.16
CA GLU A 119 -10.89 -11.68 -21.59
C GLU A 119 -10.00 -12.32 -22.69
N GLU A 120 -10.60 -12.72 -23.81
CA GLU A 120 -9.90 -13.23 -25.00
C GLU A 120 -8.94 -12.22 -25.65
N LEU A 121 -9.25 -10.91 -25.55
CA LEU A 121 -8.42 -9.84 -26.11
C LEU A 121 -7.35 -9.35 -25.13
N VAL A 122 -7.50 -9.60 -23.83
CA VAL A 122 -6.51 -9.24 -22.80
C VAL A 122 -5.18 -9.97 -23.05
N THR A 123 -5.25 -11.26 -23.38
CA THR A 123 -4.07 -12.08 -23.66
C THR A 123 -3.29 -11.55 -24.87
N GLU A 124 -3.99 -11.18 -25.94
CA GLU A 124 -3.38 -10.61 -27.13
C GLU A 124 -2.79 -9.21 -26.87
N GLN A 125 -3.48 -8.38 -26.09
CA GLN A 125 -3.02 -7.05 -25.72
C GLN A 125 -1.77 -7.12 -24.84
N ALA A 126 -1.73 -8.02 -23.86
CA ALA A 126 -0.56 -8.30 -23.03
C ALA A 126 0.66 -8.72 -23.87
N ILE A 127 0.47 -9.65 -24.82
CA ILE A 127 1.53 -10.09 -25.74
C ILE A 127 2.05 -8.91 -26.58
N LYS A 128 1.16 -8.01 -27.02
CA LYS A 128 1.53 -6.85 -27.82
C LYS A 128 2.37 -5.85 -27.01
N HIS A 129 1.96 -5.55 -25.78
CA HIS A 129 2.74 -4.70 -24.87
C HIS A 129 4.10 -5.30 -24.51
N LEU A 130 4.15 -6.61 -24.27
CA LEU A 130 5.41 -7.33 -24.03
C LEU A 130 6.34 -7.24 -25.24
N LYS A 131 5.84 -7.46 -26.47
CA LYS A 131 6.65 -7.35 -27.70
C LYS A 131 7.21 -5.94 -27.90
N VAL A 132 6.39 -4.90 -27.75
CA VAL A 132 6.86 -3.51 -27.81
C VAL A 132 7.92 -3.24 -26.75
N SER A 133 7.75 -3.78 -25.53
CA SER A 133 8.72 -3.63 -24.45
C SER A 133 10.02 -4.39 -24.71
N ILE A 134 9.99 -5.50 -25.45
CA ILE A 134 11.19 -6.25 -25.85
C ILE A 134 11.93 -5.51 -26.98
N ASP A 135 11.22 -5.06 -28.00
CA ASP A 135 11.79 -4.40 -29.19
C ASP A 135 12.39 -3.03 -28.85
N GLN A 136 11.76 -2.28 -27.94
CA GLN A 136 12.20 -0.95 -27.54
C GLN A 136 13.38 -0.97 -26.56
N TYR A 137 13.62 -2.10 -25.87
CA TYR A 137 14.64 -2.21 -24.81
C TYR A 137 15.73 -3.27 -25.07
N GLN A 138 15.74 -3.89 -26.25
CA GLN A 138 16.79 -4.81 -26.70
C GLN A 138 17.17 -5.83 -25.62
N TRP A 139 16.16 -6.55 -25.13
CA TRP A 139 16.32 -7.58 -24.10
C TRP A 139 17.20 -8.72 -24.67
N PRO A 140 18.41 -8.99 -24.14
CA PRO A 140 19.14 -10.17 -24.54
C PRO A 140 18.37 -11.38 -23.99
N CYS A 141 18.00 -12.28 -24.89
CA CYS A 141 17.53 -13.62 -24.55
C CYS A 141 18.51 -14.31 -23.58
#